data_AF-A0A1E7RPN4-F1
#
_entry.id   AF-A0A1E7RPN4-F1
#
_cell.length_a   1.000
_cell.length_b   1.000
_cell.length_c   1.000
_cell.angle_alpha   90.00
_cell.angle_beta   90.00
_cell.angle_gamma   90.00
#
_symmetry.space_group_name_H-M   'P 1'
#
loop_
_entity.id
_entity.type
_entity.pdbx_description
1 polymer ?
#
loop_
_entity_poly.entity_id
_entity_poly.type
_entity_poly.pdbx_seq_one_letter_code
_entity_poly.pdbx_strand_id
1 'polypeptide(L)'
;MNRFAVGTLLAATVSLLPFHASAAPPQPVGEFVSEPGEALNDFLLRIAPALDQHTRESGHEVCGMVAQSAGSERFGVRLGSTKGAMTCSMSRSNVPDGMHALNVSIHSHPHTRSVFPTSADVSFYAENPMVSGRMVKRGRPEKVGGAYFSGGDYAAGPGYLVAEGQVLYQEGKGTERNLGNFTLTPGLLAQTN
;
A
#
# COMPACT_ATOMS: atom_id res chain seq x y z
N MET A 1 1.41 61.95 48.78
CA MET A 1 2.49 61.44 47.90
C MET A 1 2.34 59.93 47.78
N ASN A 2 2.36 59.44 46.54
CA ASN A 2 2.47 58.06 46.04
C ASN A 2 1.52 56.96 46.53
N ARG A 3 0.57 56.60 45.65
CA ARG A 3 -0.07 55.27 45.61
C ARG A 3 0.63 54.41 44.55
N PHE A 4 1.12 53.25 44.96
CA PHE A 4 1.62 52.18 44.09
C PHE A 4 0.45 51.46 43.42
N ALA A 5 0.52 51.24 42.11
CA ALA A 5 -0.33 50.31 41.39
C ALA A 5 0.55 49.17 40.86
N VAL A 6 0.32 47.97 41.39
CA VAL A 6 0.93 46.71 40.92
C VAL A 6 0.04 46.19 39.80
N GLY A 7 0.54 46.24 38.56
CA GLY A 7 -0.10 45.62 37.41
C GLY A 7 0.42 44.19 37.21
N THR A 8 -0.41 43.21 37.55
CA THR A 8 -0.13 41.79 37.29
C THR A 8 -0.32 41.49 35.80
N LEU A 9 0.76 41.17 35.09
CA LEU A 9 0.69 40.62 33.74
C LEU A 9 0.30 39.13 33.82
N LEU A 10 -0.90 38.77 33.38
CA LEU A 10 -1.24 37.37 33.08
C LEU A 10 -0.62 37.00 31.71
N ALA A 11 0.43 36.17 31.73
CA ALA A 11 0.93 35.54 30.51
C ALA A 11 0.03 34.34 30.17
N ALA A 12 -0.82 34.48 29.15
CA ALA A 12 -1.56 33.36 28.58
C ALA A 12 -0.61 32.47 27.76
N THR A 13 -0.19 31.34 28.32
CA THR A 13 0.54 30.30 27.59
C THR A 13 -0.41 29.61 26.62
N VAL A 14 -0.35 29.97 25.34
CA VAL A 14 -0.99 29.20 24.27
C VAL A 14 -0.19 27.91 24.10
N SER A 15 -0.68 26.80 24.65
CA SER A 15 -0.15 25.46 24.37
C SER A 15 -0.44 25.12 22.90
N LEU A 16 0.55 25.31 22.04
CA LEU A 16 0.60 24.72 20.70
C LEU A 16 0.74 23.20 20.87
N LEU A 17 -0.40 22.50 20.94
CA LEU A 17 -0.40 21.05 20.78
C LEU A 17 0.06 20.75 19.34
N PRO A 18 1.08 19.89 19.14
CA PRO A 18 1.47 19.46 17.81
C PRO A 18 0.29 18.70 17.20
N PHE A 19 -0.32 19.28 16.16
CA PHE A 19 -1.16 18.54 15.23
C PHE A 19 -0.27 17.46 14.62
N HIS A 20 -0.40 16.23 15.12
CA HIS A 20 0.11 15.08 14.41
C HIS A 20 -0.80 14.91 13.21
N ALA A 21 -0.34 15.34 12.04
CA ALA A 21 -0.99 14.98 10.79
C ALA A 21 -0.90 13.45 10.68
N SER A 22 -1.97 12.77 11.08
CA SER A 22 -2.14 11.35 10.79
C SER A 22 -2.08 11.21 9.27
N ALA A 23 -1.21 10.34 8.77
CA ALA A 23 -1.13 10.04 7.35
C ALA A 23 -2.55 9.77 6.83
N ALA A 24 -2.95 10.47 5.77
CA ALA A 24 -4.28 10.30 5.20
C ALA A 24 -4.50 8.81 4.86
N PRO A 25 -5.69 8.25 5.15
CA PRO A 25 -5.96 6.86 4.84
C PRO A 25 -5.74 6.61 3.34
N PRO A 26 -5.25 5.42 2.94
CA PRO A 26 -5.10 5.08 1.52
C PRO A 26 -6.40 5.33 0.76
N GLN A 27 -6.28 5.84 -0.46
CA GLN A 27 -7.41 5.95 -1.38
C GLN A 27 -7.95 4.54 -1.64
N PRO A 28 -9.24 4.27 -1.40
CA PRO A 28 -9.82 2.97 -1.70
C PRO A 28 -9.80 2.73 -3.22
N VAL A 29 -9.36 1.54 -3.61
CA VAL A 29 -9.35 1.08 -5.01
C VAL A 29 -10.44 0.04 -5.25
N GLY A 30 -10.62 -0.88 -4.30
CA GLY A 30 -11.67 -1.88 -4.38
C GLY A 30 -11.61 -2.88 -3.23
N GLU A 31 -12.68 -3.63 -3.06
CA GLU A 31 -12.78 -4.75 -2.12
C GLU A 31 -13.11 -6.01 -2.91
N PHE A 32 -12.35 -7.07 -2.66
CA PHE A 32 -12.49 -8.33 -3.37
C PHE A 32 -12.59 -9.48 -2.37
N VAL A 33 -13.52 -10.39 -2.62
CA VAL A 33 -13.73 -11.61 -1.84
C VAL A 33 -13.68 -12.81 -2.80
N SER A 34 -13.09 -13.90 -2.34
CA SER A 34 -13.02 -15.14 -3.10
C SER A 34 -14.36 -15.85 -3.14
N GLU A 35 -14.58 -16.66 -4.17
CA GLU A 35 -15.66 -17.65 -4.14
C GLU A 35 -15.37 -18.71 -3.05
N PRO A 36 -16.41 -19.37 -2.49
CA PRO A 36 -16.20 -20.50 -1.59
C PRO A 36 -15.31 -21.58 -2.20
N GLY A 37 -14.23 -21.94 -1.51
CA GLY A 37 -13.31 -22.97 -1.96
C GLY A 37 -12.39 -22.57 -3.12
N GLU A 38 -12.45 -21.32 -3.60
CA GLU A 38 -11.46 -20.79 -4.54
C GLU A 38 -10.07 -20.83 -3.88
N ALA A 39 -9.10 -21.44 -4.56
CA ALA A 39 -7.74 -21.50 -4.04
C ALA A 39 -7.15 -20.08 -3.97
N LEU A 40 -6.31 -19.81 -2.96
CA LEU A 40 -5.76 -18.48 -2.75
C LEU A 40 -5.07 -17.94 -4.00
N ASN A 41 -4.21 -18.73 -4.64
CA ASN A 41 -3.50 -18.29 -5.85
C ASN A 41 -4.44 -17.95 -7.01
N ASP A 42 -5.54 -18.69 -7.17
CA ASP A 42 -6.53 -18.44 -8.22
C ASP A 42 -7.27 -17.12 -7.93
N PHE A 43 -7.62 -16.89 -6.67
CA PHE A 43 -8.20 -15.62 -6.22
C PHE A 43 -7.25 -14.43 -6.50
N LEU A 44 -5.96 -14.55 -6.18
CA LEU A 44 -5.01 -13.47 -6.47
C LEU A 44 -4.80 -13.25 -7.98
N LEU A 45 -4.75 -14.31 -8.77
CA LEU A 45 -4.70 -14.20 -10.24
C LEU A 45 -5.93 -13.50 -10.80
N ARG A 46 -7.12 -13.78 -10.24
CA ARG A 46 -8.38 -13.16 -10.65
C ARG A 46 -8.43 -11.66 -10.37
N ILE A 47 -7.87 -11.21 -9.24
CA ILE A 47 -7.88 -9.77 -8.89
C ILE A 47 -6.67 -9.01 -9.46
N ALA A 48 -5.61 -9.68 -9.90
CA ALA A 48 -4.41 -9.06 -10.45
C ALA A 48 -4.68 -8.02 -11.57
N PRO A 49 -5.61 -8.24 -12.52
CA PRO A 49 -6.00 -7.22 -13.49
C PRO A 49 -6.45 -5.89 -12.87
N ALA A 50 -7.09 -5.91 -11.70
CA ALA A 50 -7.54 -4.71 -11.00
C ALA A 50 -6.37 -3.85 -10.53
N LEU A 51 -5.35 -4.49 -9.94
CA LEU A 51 -4.15 -3.81 -9.47
C LEU A 51 -3.33 -3.27 -10.66
N ASP A 52 -3.10 -4.10 -11.69
CA ASP A 52 -2.35 -3.72 -12.89
C ASP A 52 -3.01 -2.53 -13.61
N GLN A 53 -4.33 -2.59 -13.81
CA GLN A 53 -5.06 -1.52 -14.48
C GLN A 53 -4.94 -0.20 -13.71
N HIS A 54 -5.18 -0.21 -12.40
CA HIS A 54 -5.07 1.01 -11.60
C HIS A 54 -3.67 1.61 -11.66
N THR A 55 -2.62 0.77 -11.54
CA THR A 55 -1.24 1.24 -11.59
C THR A 55 -0.85 1.75 -12.98
N ARG A 56 -1.37 1.15 -14.05
CA ARG A 56 -1.18 1.63 -15.42
C ARG A 56 -1.83 2.99 -15.66
N GLU A 57 -3.03 3.19 -15.14
CA GLU A 57 -3.80 4.42 -15.35
C GLU A 57 -3.32 5.58 -14.49
N SER A 58 -2.96 5.31 -13.24
CA SER A 58 -2.59 6.35 -12.26
C SER A 58 -1.09 6.58 -12.14
N GLY A 59 -0.27 5.57 -12.49
CA GLY A 59 1.15 5.54 -12.16
C GLY A 59 1.45 5.24 -10.69
N HIS A 60 0.45 4.88 -9.88
CA HIS A 60 0.60 4.58 -8.45
C HIS A 60 0.48 3.09 -8.14
N GLU A 61 1.24 2.62 -7.17
CA GLU A 61 1.10 1.28 -6.64
C GLU A 61 -0.24 1.13 -5.90
N VAL A 62 -0.78 -0.08 -5.95
CA VAL A 62 -1.94 -0.52 -5.18
C VAL A 62 -1.50 -1.67 -4.29
N CYS A 63 -1.96 -1.68 -3.05
CA CYS A 63 -1.62 -2.75 -2.11
C CYS A 63 -2.78 -3.10 -1.19
N GLY A 64 -2.69 -4.27 -0.57
CA GLY A 64 -3.62 -4.73 0.45
C GLY A 64 -3.08 -5.94 1.22
N MET A 65 -3.69 -6.19 2.38
CA MET A 65 -3.44 -7.41 3.14
C MET A 65 -4.42 -8.50 2.69
N VAL A 66 -3.90 -9.69 2.43
CA VAL A 66 -4.71 -10.89 2.26
C VAL A 66 -5.33 -11.25 3.61
N ALA A 67 -6.63 -11.50 3.59
CA ALA A 67 -7.42 -11.89 4.74
C ALA A 67 -8.17 -13.19 4.48
N GLN A 68 -8.63 -13.81 5.56
CA GLN A 68 -9.46 -15.00 5.50
C GLN A 68 -10.69 -14.83 6.39
N SER A 69 -11.82 -15.35 5.93
CA SER A 69 -13.04 -15.49 6.72
C SER A 69 -12.83 -16.42 7.92
N ALA A 70 -13.62 -16.25 8.99
CA ALA A 70 -13.49 -17.05 10.22
C ALA A 70 -13.63 -18.57 10.01
N GLY A 71 -14.40 -19.00 9.01
CA GLY A 71 -14.57 -20.41 8.65
C GLY A 71 -13.54 -20.94 7.64
N SER A 72 -12.56 -20.12 7.25
CA SER A 72 -11.55 -20.45 6.23
C SER A 72 -12.09 -20.80 4.84
N GLU A 73 -13.37 -20.53 4.55
CA GLU A 73 -14.02 -20.84 3.28
C GLU A 73 -13.70 -19.85 2.16
N ARG A 74 -13.36 -18.61 2.54
CA ARG A 74 -13.10 -17.48 1.64
C ARG A 74 -11.89 -16.67 2.04
N PHE A 75 -11.21 -16.14 1.04
CA PHE A 75 -10.18 -15.11 1.15
C PHE A 75 -10.76 -13.74 0.79
N GLY A 76 -10.06 -12.68 1.16
CA GLY A 76 -10.44 -11.33 0.74
C GLY A 76 -9.30 -10.32 0.86
N VAL A 77 -9.43 -9.22 0.12
CA VAL A 77 -8.46 -8.11 0.11
C VAL A 77 -9.24 -6.79 -0.02
N ARG A 78 -8.91 -5.82 0.83
CA ARG A 78 -9.23 -4.39 0.60
C ARG A 78 -8.01 -3.73 -0.01
N LEU A 79 -8.11 -3.34 -1.28
CA LEU A 79 -7.06 -2.66 -2.03
C LEU A 79 -7.15 -1.15 -1.80
N GLY A 80 -5.99 -0.55 -1.52
CA GLY A 80 -5.83 0.89 -1.43
C GLY A 80 -4.56 1.37 -2.11
N SER A 81 -4.50 2.67 -2.38
CA SER A 81 -3.29 3.34 -2.86
C SER A 81 -2.97 4.54 -1.97
N THR A 82 -1.71 4.68 -1.58
CA THR A 82 -1.19 5.90 -0.93
C THR A 82 -0.87 7.00 -1.94
N LYS A 83 -1.14 6.78 -3.23
CA LYS A 83 -0.70 7.63 -4.36
C LYS A 83 0.83 7.71 -4.49
N GLY A 84 1.53 6.70 -3.98
CA GLY A 84 2.96 6.50 -4.20
C GLY A 84 3.20 5.77 -5.51
N ALA A 85 4.23 6.17 -6.27
CA ALA A 85 4.63 5.47 -7.49
C ALA A 85 5.55 4.27 -7.19
N MET A 86 6.08 4.18 -5.96
CA MET A 86 7.03 3.16 -5.53
C MET A 86 6.93 2.82 -4.04
N THR A 87 5.85 3.29 -3.41
CA THR A 87 5.54 3.02 -2.02
C THR A 87 4.05 2.80 -1.88
N CYS A 88 3.70 1.81 -1.09
CA CYS A 88 2.33 1.57 -0.69
C CYS A 88 2.28 1.13 0.77
N SER A 89 1.29 1.65 1.52
CA SER A 89 1.13 1.35 2.94
C SER A 89 -0.07 0.44 3.14
N MET A 90 0.16 -0.65 3.89
CA MET A 90 -0.86 -1.67 4.19
C MET A 90 -1.12 -1.69 5.69
N SER A 91 -2.40 -1.86 6.05
CA SER A 91 -2.80 -2.11 7.44
C SER A 91 -3.42 -3.48 7.57
N ARG A 92 -3.05 -4.23 8.62
CA ARG A 92 -3.71 -5.50 8.97
C ARG A 92 -5.17 -5.33 9.39
N SER A 93 -5.58 -4.12 9.76
CA SER A 93 -6.98 -3.80 10.04
C SER A 93 -7.78 -3.43 8.77
N ASN A 94 -7.11 -3.15 7.65
CA ASN A 94 -7.78 -2.84 6.39
C ASN A 94 -8.03 -4.13 5.60
N VAL A 95 -9.01 -4.90 6.06
CA VAL A 95 -9.45 -6.17 5.45
C VAL A 95 -10.98 -6.18 5.36
N PRO A 96 -11.59 -6.97 4.47
CA PRO A 96 -13.05 -7.09 4.39
C PRO A 96 -13.70 -7.42 5.74
N ASP A 97 -14.92 -6.96 5.94
CA ASP A 97 -15.59 -7.10 7.23
C ASP A 97 -15.74 -8.57 7.63
N GLY A 98 -15.50 -8.87 8.91
CA GLY A 98 -15.55 -10.24 9.45
C GLY A 98 -14.39 -11.14 9.02
N MET A 99 -13.39 -10.62 8.30
CA MET A 99 -12.16 -11.36 7.95
C MET A 99 -10.98 -10.95 8.83
N HIS A 100 -9.98 -11.82 8.91
CA HIS A 100 -8.72 -11.58 9.64
C HIS A 100 -7.53 -11.65 8.68
N ALA A 101 -6.57 -10.73 8.85
CA ALA A 101 -5.37 -10.69 8.00
C ALA A 101 -4.47 -11.92 8.21
N LEU A 102 -3.97 -12.49 7.12
CA LEU A 102 -3.08 -13.66 7.11
C LEU A 102 -1.58 -13.32 7.20
N ASN A 103 -1.23 -12.04 7.39
CA ASN A 103 0.16 -11.54 7.29
C ASN A 103 0.82 -11.81 5.92
N VAL A 104 0.01 -11.89 4.86
CA VAL A 104 0.47 -11.97 3.48
C VAL A 104 -0.01 -10.73 2.75
N SER A 105 0.89 -10.04 2.06
CA SER A 105 0.57 -8.84 1.28
C SER A 105 0.28 -9.17 -0.19
N ILE A 106 -0.37 -8.24 -0.88
CA ILE A 106 -0.33 -8.15 -2.34
C ILE A 106 -0.11 -6.70 -2.73
N HIS A 107 0.74 -6.44 -3.72
CA HIS A 107 0.89 -5.13 -4.33
C HIS A 107 1.18 -5.18 -5.84
N SER A 108 1.00 -4.06 -6.53
CA SER A 108 1.39 -3.88 -7.93
C SER A 108 2.64 -3.03 -8.09
N HIS A 109 3.39 -3.29 -9.16
CA HIS A 109 4.51 -2.45 -9.60
C HIS A 109 4.15 -1.61 -10.83
N PRO A 110 4.80 -0.44 -10.99
CA PRO A 110 4.69 0.35 -12.21
C PRO A 110 5.24 -0.40 -13.44
N HIS A 111 4.68 -0.08 -14.61
CA HIS A 111 5.10 -0.64 -15.91
C HIS A 111 6.39 -0.05 -16.46
N THR A 112 6.93 0.98 -15.81
CA THR A 112 8.20 1.60 -16.17
C THR A 112 9.30 1.10 -15.24
N ARG A 113 10.53 1.00 -15.76
CA ARG A 113 11.72 0.63 -14.96
C ARG A 113 12.26 1.78 -14.11
N SER A 114 11.58 2.91 -14.15
CA SER A 114 11.87 4.07 -13.31
C SER A 114 10.64 4.97 -13.20
N VAL A 115 10.48 5.59 -12.03
CA VAL A 115 9.42 6.58 -11.77
C VAL A 115 10.01 7.83 -11.15
N PHE A 116 9.30 8.94 -11.26
CA PHE A 116 9.59 10.12 -10.44
C PHE A 116 8.84 9.98 -9.11
N PRO A 117 9.53 10.05 -7.95
CA PRO A 117 8.87 9.99 -6.66
C PRO A 117 7.79 11.06 -6.52
N THR A 118 6.61 10.62 -6.08
CA THR A 118 5.48 11.47 -5.72
C THR A 118 5.71 12.14 -4.36
N SER A 119 4.79 13.01 -3.94
CA SER A 119 4.79 13.54 -2.57
C SER A 119 4.58 12.44 -1.52
N ALA A 120 3.79 11.41 -1.85
CA ALA A 120 3.54 10.28 -0.97
C ALA A 120 4.81 9.47 -0.74
N ASP A 121 5.57 9.18 -1.82
CA ASP A 121 6.84 8.45 -1.72
C ASP A 121 7.86 9.20 -0.84
N VAL A 122 7.99 10.51 -1.04
CA VAL A 122 8.92 11.32 -0.23
C VAL A 122 8.51 11.35 1.24
N SER A 123 7.21 11.45 1.53
CA SER A 123 6.71 11.45 2.91
C SER A 123 6.96 10.10 3.58
N PHE A 124 6.66 9.00 2.87
CA PHE A 124 6.90 7.64 3.36
C PHE A 124 8.36 7.42 3.76
N TYR A 125 9.32 7.77 2.90
CA TYR A 125 10.74 7.58 3.20
C TYR A 125 11.31 8.55 4.23
N ALA A 126 10.70 9.74 4.38
CA ALA A 126 11.07 10.66 5.46
C ALA A 126 10.64 10.13 6.83
N GLU A 127 9.47 9.51 6.92
CA GLU A 127 8.92 8.91 8.14
C GLU A 127 9.52 7.53 8.46
N ASN A 128 10.02 6.82 7.44
CA ASN A 128 10.55 5.46 7.54
C ASN A 128 12.03 5.36 7.09
N PRO A 129 12.95 6.15 7.66
CA PRO A 129 14.34 6.21 7.20
C PRO A 129 15.08 4.86 7.33
N MET A 130 14.64 4.00 8.25
CA MET A 130 15.18 2.65 8.46
C MET A 130 14.75 1.61 7.41
N VAL A 131 13.63 1.83 6.70
CA VAL A 131 13.10 0.85 5.73
C VAL A 131 13.93 0.83 4.44
N SER A 132 14.57 1.94 4.07
CA SER A 132 15.41 2.02 2.87
C SER A 132 16.88 2.33 3.13
N GLY A 133 17.22 2.86 4.31
CA GLY A 133 18.52 3.51 4.54
C GLY A 133 18.79 4.68 3.58
N ARG A 134 17.76 5.16 2.86
CA ARG A 134 17.89 6.04 1.71
C ARG A 134 16.83 7.13 1.74
N MET A 135 17.30 8.38 1.72
CA MET A 135 16.41 9.54 1.56
C MET A 135 16.01 9.67 0.08
N VAL A 136 14.71 9.51 -0.19
CA VAL A 136 14.12 9.76 -1.51
C VAL A 136 13.70 11.22 -1.61
N LYS A 137 14.00 11.86 -2.75
CA LYS A 137 13.66 13.26 -3.02
C LYS A 137 12.95 13.38 -4.36
N ARG A 138 12.07 14.38 -4.48
CA ARG A 138 11.45 14.71 -5.78
C ARG A 138 12.50 15.20 -6.78
N GLY A 139 12.20 15.04 -8.07
CA GLY A 139 12.99 15.60 -9.17
C GLY A 139 14.16 14.73 -9.65
N ARG A 140 14.37 13.54 -9.07
CA ARG A 140 15.26 12.51 -9.61
C ARG A 140 14.47 11.22 -9.83
N PRO A 141 14.60 10.57 -11.00
CA PRO A 141 13.94 9.29 -11.21
C PRO A 141 14.60 8.21 -10.34
N GLU A 142 13.76 7.33 -9.81
CA GLU A 142 14.17 6.17 -9.03
C GLU A 142 13.96 4.90 -9.84
N LYS A 143 14.90 3.96 -9.75
CA LYS A 143 14.78 2.65 -10.40
C LYS A 143 13.81 1.80 -9.59
N VAL A 144 12.67 1.51 -10.19
CA VAL A 144 11.56 0.78 -9.57
C VAL A 144 10.88 -0.07 -10.65
N GLY A 145 9.91 -0.87 -10.24
CA GLY A 145 9.10 -1.66 -11.15
C GLY A 145 9.81 -2.89 -11.71
N GLY A 146 9.16 -3.53 -12.68
CA GLY A 146 9.56 -4.84 -13.19
C GLY A 146 9.11 -6.01 -12.32
N ALA A 147 9.21 -7.22 -12.86
CA ALA A 147 8.80 -8.46 -12.22
C ALA A 147 9.84 -9.01 -11.23
N TYR A 148 10.19 -8.22 -10.21
CA TYR A 148 11.06 -8.64 -9.10
C TYR A 148 10.71 -7.91 -7.81
N PHE A 149 10.96 -8.53 -6.66
CA PHE A 149 10.71 -7.94 -5.35
C PHE A 149 11.88 -7.06 -4.89
N SER A 150 11.55 -5.92 -4.28
CA SER A 150 12.50 -5.00 -3.66
C SER A 150 12.99 -5.52 -2.30
N GLY A 151 14.06 -4.92 -1.75
CA GLY A 151 14.50 -5.21 -0.39
C GLY A 151 13.41 -4.92 0.67
N GLY A 152 12.60 -3.88 0.44
CA GLY A 152 11.47 -3.54 1.29
C GLY A 152 10.35 -4.60 1.22
N ASP A 153 10.13 -5.17 0.04
CA ASP A 153 9.10 -6.20 -0.16
C ASP A 153 9.46 -7.47 0.63
N TYR A 154 10.72 -7.90 0.59
CA TYR A 154 11.17 -9.03 1.41
C TYR A 154 11.09 -8.72 2.92
N ALA A 155 11.41 -7.48 3.32
CA ALA A 155 11.34 -7.06 4.72
C ALA A 155 9.91 -6.96 5.25
N ALA A 156 8.91 -6.77 4.37
CA ALA A 156 7.50 -6.71 4.74
C ALA A 156 6.91 -8.09 5.08
N GLY A 157 7.61 -9.18 4.77
CA GLY A 157 7.16 -10.57 4.96
C GLY A 157 6.66 -11.20 3.65
N PRO A 158 5.97 -12.35 3.72
CA PRO A 158 5.48 -13.03 2.53
C PRO A 158 4.47 -12.19 1.75
N GLY A 159 4.51 -12.27 0.43
CA GLY A 159 3.66 -11.43 -0.39
C GLY A 159 3.60 -11.78 -1.87
N TYR A 160 2.52 -11.33 -2.49
CA TYR A 160 2.26 -11.41 -3.91
C TYR A 160 2.64 -10.10 -4.60
N LEU A 161 3.17 -10.19 -5.81
CA LEU A 161 3.49 -9.04 -6.65
C LEU A 161 2.80 -9.18 -8.00
N VAL A 162 2.03 -8.16 -8.36
CA VAL A 162 1.46 -7.98 -9.69
C VAL A 162 2.39 -7.09 -10.50
N ALA A 163 3.06 -7.64 -11.50
CA ALA A 163 4.01 -6.90 -12.32
C ALA A 163 4.11 -7.51 -13.71
N GLU A 164 4.24 -6.68 -14.75
CA GLU A 164 4.53 -7.14 -16.12
C GLU A 164 3.57 -8.25 -16.63
N GLY A 165 2.29 -8.20 -16.25
CA GLY A 165 1.27 -9.16 -16.69
C GLY A 165 1.29 -10.52 -15.98
N GLN A 166 2.05 -10.65 -14.89
CA GLN A 166 2.18 -11.88 -14.10
C GLN A 166 1.98 -11.62 -12.61
N VAL A 167 1.60 -12.69 -11.90
CA VAL A 167 1.59 -12.72 -10.43
C VAL A 167 2.79 -13.52 -9.96
N LEU A 168 3.63 -12.87 -9.16
CA LEU A 168 4.73 -13.51 -8.45
C LEU A 168 4.36 -13.68 -6.98
N TYR A 169 5.02 -14.62 -6.31
CA TYR A 169 4.95 -14.77 -4.86
C TYR A 169 6.34 -15.02 -4.28
N GLN A 170 6.56 -14.53 -3.06
CA GLN A 170 7.74 -14.83 -2.25
C GLN A 170 7.36 -15.03 -0.77
N GLU A 171 8.15 -15.85 -0.08
CA GLU A 171 8.14 -16.11 1.36
C GLU A 171 9.54 -15.88 1.95
N GLY A 172 10.26 -14.90 1.40
CA GLY A 172 11.64 -14.58 1.66
C GLY A 172 12.50 -14.66 0.39
N LYS A 173 13.68 -14.06 0.46
CA LYS A 173 14.61 -14.01 -0.66
C LYS A 173 15.05 -15.42 -1.08
N GLY A 174 14.97 -15.71 -2.38
CA GLY A 174 15.28 -17.01 -2.98
C GLY A 174 14.10 -17.99 -3.07
N THR A 175 12.89 -17.55 -2.68
CA THR A 175 11.65 -18.37 -2.74
C THR A 175 10.69 -17.89 -3.83
N GLU A 176 11.14 -16.94 -4.66
CA GLU A 176 10.31 -16.27 -5.66
C GLU A 176 9.81 -17.29 -6.68
N ARG A 177 8.51 -17.26 -6.95
CA ARG A 177 7.87 -18.10 -7.96
C ARG A 177 6.85 -17.32 -8.76
N ASN A 178 6.81 -17.59 -10.05
CA ASN A 178 5.74 -17.11 -10.93
C ASN A 178 4.54 -18.06 -10.78
N LEU A 179 3.39 -17.50 -10.42
CA LEU A 179 2.14 -18.23 -10.22
C LEU A 179 1.27 -18.29 -11.48
N GLY A 180 1.56 -17.44 -12.47
CA GLY A 180 0.86 -17.40 -13.73
C GLY A 180 0.77 -15.99 -14.31
N ASN A 181 0.36 -15.94 -15.57
CA ASN A 181 0.02 -14.71 -16.25
C ASN A 181 -1.47 -14.40 -16.06
N PHE A 182 -1.82 -13.12 -15.99
CA PHE A 182 -3.21 -12.68 -16.05
C PHE A 182 -3.45 -11.90 -17.34
N THR A 183 -4.69 -11.92 -17.81
CA THR A 183 -5.10 -11.14 -18.98
C THR A 183 -5.93 -9.96 -18.52
N LEU A 184 -5.56 -8.75 -18.94
CA LEU A 184 -6.45 -7.60 -18.82
C LEU A 184 -7.65 -7.84 -19.72
N THR A 185 -8.80 -8.17 -19.12
CA THR A 185 -10.07 -8.20 -19.86
C THR A 185 -10.71 -6.82 -19.71
N PRO A 186 -10.83 -6.02 -20.78
CA PRO A 186 -11.50 -4.72 -20.69
C PRO A 186 -12.92 -4.91 -20.15
N GLY A 187 -13.25 -4.24 -19.04
CA GLY A 187 -14.61 -4.18 -18.47
C GLY A 187 -14.92 -5.06 -17.25
N LEU A 188 -13.99 -5.90 -16.76
CA LEU A 188 -14.26 -6.77 -15.60
C LEU A 188 -14.45 -6.00 -14.28
N LEU A 189 -13.90 -4.79 -14.16
CA LEU A 189 -14.04 -3.95 -12.97
C LEU A 189 -15.28 -3.04 -12.97
N ALA A 190 -16.07 -3.04 -14.05
CA ALA A 190 -17.29 -2.23 -14.12
C ALA A 190 -18.47 -2.83 -13.33
N GLN A 191 -18.28 -4.00 -12.69
CA GLN A 191 -19.36 -4.74 -12.01
C GLN A 191 -19.30 -4.73 -10.48
N THR A 192 -18.39 -3.97 -9.87
CA THR A 192 -18.37 -3.79 -8.42
C THR A 192 -18.83 -2.38 -8.06
N ASN A 193 -20.15 -2.20 -8.01
CA ASN A 193 -20.84 -1.14 -7.28
C ASN A 193 -21.94 -1.76 -6.42
#